data_AF-A0A0S8D2R8-F1
#
_entry.id   AF-A0A0S8D2R8-F1
#
_cell.length_a   1.000
_cell.length_b   1.000
_cell.length_c   1.000
_cell.angle_alpha   90.00
_cell.angle_beta   90.00
_cell.angle_gamma   90.00
#
_symmetry.space_group_name_H-M   'P 1'
#
loop_
_entity.id
_entity.type
_entity.pdbx_description
1 polymer ?
#
loop_
_entity_poly.entity_id
_entity_poly.type
_entity_poly.pdbx_seq_one_letter_code
_entity_poly.pdbx_strand_id
1 'polypeptide(L)'
;MRQQQIDHIFTSMLESHDNVSDLNMTVDKPFQVESSGELKPVTLNPPIDQLTPFQTEIVALNLINGDRRLTKMLLSEGSCDLSYQLAGKARFRVNIFSQKGHLSTVMRQLATRVPTIDEMRLPPAFRKMTQERNGIILVTGATGTGKSTSLAAVLNEINEMKSVHVVTLEDPVEYVHSQKKSTFN
;
A
#
# COMPACT_ATOMS: atom_id res chain seq x y z
N MET A 1 -22.18 -2.34 4.24
CA MET A 1 -21.76 -1.90 2.89
C MET A 1 -21.12 -3.08 2.19
N ARG A 2 -21.32 -3.22 0.87
CA ARG A 2 -20.64 -4.24 0.05
C ARG A 2 -19.28 -3.69 -0.41
N GLN A 3 -18.33 -4.58 -0.70
CA GLN A 3 -16.98 -4.21 -1.16
C GLN A 3 -16.99 -3.19 -2.32
N GLN A 4 -17.87 -3.36 -3.31
CA GLN A 4 -18.04 -2.41 -4.42
C GLN A 4 -18.38 -0.97 -3.98
N GLN A 5 -19.12 -0.79 -2.89
CA GLN A 5 -19.45 0.54 -2.37
C GLN A 5 -18.23 1.19 -1.71
N ILE A 6 -17.41 0.38 -1.03
CA ILE A 6 -16.16 0.82 -0.42
C ILE A 6 -15.16 1.21 -1.52
N ASP A 7 -15.04 0.41 -2.57
CA ASP A 7 -14.19 0.72 -3.73
C ASP A 7 -14.61 2.02 -4.43
N HIS A 8 -15.92 2.25 -4.56
CA HIS A 8 -16.43 3.50 -5.11
C HIS A 8 -16.02 4.71 -4.26
N ILE A 9 -16.14 4.60 -2.93
CA ILE A 9 -15.73 5.67 -2.01
C ILE A 9 -14.22 5.93 -2.13
N PHE A 10 -13.38 4.89 -2.09
CA PHE A 10 -11.93 5.05 -2.22
C PHE A 10 -11.54 5.65 -3.56
N THR A 11 -12.25 5.27 -4.62
CA THR A 11 -12.09 5.87 -5.95
C THR A 11 -12.42 7.36 -5.92
N SER A 12 -13.56 7.75 -5.36
CA SER A 12 -13.96 9.17 -5.23
C SER A 12 -12.98 9.95 -4.37
N MET A 13 -12.42 9.35 -3.32
CA MET A 13 -11.40 10.00 -2.50
C MET A 13 -10.12 10.24 -3.30
N LEU A 14 -9.61 9.25 -4.02
CA LEU A 14 -8.42 9.40 -4.87
C LEU A 14 -8.59 10.47 -5.96
N GLU A 15 -9.79 10.59 -6.53
CA GLU A 15 -10.08 11.53 -7.61
C GLU A 15 -10.49 12.93 -7.12
N SER A 16 -10.61 13.12 -5.79
CA SER A 16 -11.08 14.37 -5.21
C SER A 16 -10.08 15.52 -5.31
N HIS A 17 -8.78 15.20 -5.33
CA HIS A 17 -7.69 16.17 -5.34
C HIS A 17 -6.51 15.63 -6.17
N ASP A 18 -5.65 16.53 -6.65
CA ASP A 18 -4.40 16.15 -7.27
C ASP A 18 -3.39 15.66 -6.22
N ASN A 19 -2.50 14.75 -6.62
CA ASN A 19 -1.38 14.26 -5.80
C ASN A 19 -1.79 13.74 -4.41
N VAL A 20 -2.86 12.95 -4.35
CA VAL A 20 -3.28 12.26 -3.12
C VAL A 20 -2.24 11.21 -2.73
N SER A 21 -1.73 11.27 -1.50
CA SER A 21 -0.76 10.30 -0.96
C SER A 21 -1.40 9.29 -0.01
N ASP A 22 -2.37 9.74 0.79
CA ASP A 22 -2.99 8.95 1.85
C ASP A 22 -4.51 9.19 1.88
N LEU A 23 -5.27 8.13 2.17
CA LEU A 23 -6.69 8.21 2.51
C LEU A 23 -6.84 8.06 4.02
N ASN A 24 -7.61 8.94 4.66
CA ASN A 24 -7.79 8.96 6.11
C ASN A 24 -9.28 8.93 6.46
N MET A 25 -9.64 8.01 7.35
CA MET A 25 -11.00 7.77 7.82
C MET A 25 -10.98 7.62 9.34
N THR A 26 -11.64 8.54 10.03
CA THR A 26 -11.75 8.56 11.49
C THR A 26 -13.08 9.17 11.93
N VAL A 27 -13.56 8.78 13.10
CA VAL A 27 -14.83 9.27 13.66
C VAL A 27 -14.82 10.80 13.82
N ASP A 28 -15.99 11.42 13.66
CA ASP A 28 -16.25 12.88 13.75
C ASP A 28 -15.53 13.73 12.70
N LYS A 29 -14.98 13.11 11.66
CA LYS A 29 -14.41 13.76 10.48
C LYS A 29 -15.10 13.27 9.21
N PRO A 30 -15.16 14.09 8.14
CA PRO A 30 -15.52 13.56 6.83
C PRO A 30 -14.44 12.57 6.37
N PHE A 31 -14.66 11.91 5.23
CA PHE A 31 -13.55 11.27 4.52
C PHE A 31 -12.49 12.33 4.22
N GLN A 32 -11.22 12.01 4.45
CA GLN A 32 -10.11 12.95 4.20
C GLN A 32 -9.07 12.29 3.30
N VAL A 33 -8.37 13.13 2.54
CA VAL A 33 -7.16 12.75 1.82
C VAL A 33 -6.01 13.63 2.24
N GLU A 34 -4.82 13.08 2.30
CA GLU A 34 -3.61 13.89 2.31
C GLU A 34 -3.23 14.20 0.86
N SER A 35 -3.18 15.48 0.52
CA SER A 35 -2.78 15.98 -0.79
C SER A 35 -1.70 17.04 -0.59
N SER A 36 -0.51 16.78 -1.13
CA SER A 36 0.65 17.68 -1.02
C SER A 36 1.02 18.06 0.43
N GLY A 37 0.88 17.11 1.37
CA GLY A 37 1.23 17.29 2.79
C GLY A 37 0.14 17.93 3.66
N GLU A 38 -1.04 18.21 3.09
CA GLU A 38 -2.18 18.77 3.81
C GLU A 38 -3.37 17.80 3.80
N LEU A 39 -4.03 17.64 4.95
CA LEU A 39 -5.29 16.89 5.05
C LEU A 39 -6.46 17.73 4.55
N LYS A 40 -7.12 17.26 3.50
CA LYS A 40 -8.26 17.91 2.86
C LYS A 40 -9.52 17.03 2.96
N PRO A 41 -10.69 17.61 3.25
CA PRO A 41 -11.95 16.86 3.28
C PRO A 41 -12.39 16.46 1.88
N VAL A 42 -13.09 15.33 1.76
CA VAL A 42 -13.65 14.80 0.52
C VAL A 42 -15.17 14.94 0.56
N THR A 43 -15.73 15.64 -0.42
CA THR A 43 -17.18 15.76 -0.60
C THR A 43 -17.70 14.59 -1.44
N LEU A 44 -18.45 13.68 -0.82
CA LEU A 44 -19.15 12.60 -1.51
C LEU A 44 -20.58 13.03 -1.92
N ASN A 45 -21.22 12.24 -2.79
CA ASN A 45 -22.64 12.40 -3.12
C ASN A 45 -23.39 11.08 -2.87
N PRO A 46 -24.25 10.99 -1.84
CA PRO A 46 -24.61 12.04 -0.89
C PRO A 46 -23.46 12.44 0.05
N PRO A 47 -23.45 13.67 0.58
CA PRO A 47 -22.40 14.15 1.47
C PRO A 47 -22.39 13.38 2.80
N ILE A 48 -21.19 13.14 3.30
CA ILE A 48 -20.94 12.55 4.63
C ILE A 48 -20.02 13.52 5.37
N ASP A 49 -20.61 14.40 6.16
CA ASP A 49 -19.89 15.47 6.86
C ASP A 49 -19.07 14.93 8.03
N GLN A 50 -19.56 13.87 8.67
CA GLN A 50 -18.92 13.21 9.81
C GLN A 50 -19.13 11.70 9.74
N LEU A 51 -18.03 10.97 9.83
CA LEU A 51 -18.03 9.52 9.96
C LEU A 51 -18.47 9.12 11.36
N THR A 52 -19.47 8.25 11.42
CA THR A 52 -19.92 7.63 12.66
C THR A 52 -19.02 6.45 13.04
N PRO A 53 -18.99 6.03 14.33
CA PRO A 53 -18.28 4.81 14.75
C PRO A 53 -18.64 3.59 13.91
N PHE A 54 -19.93 3.40 13.63
CA PHE A 54 -20.43 2.32 12.78
C PHE A 54 -19.84 2.37 11.37
N GLN A 55 -19.78 3.54 10.73
CA GLN A 55 -19.21 3.66 9.38
C GLN A 55 -17.71 3.33 9.36
N THR A 56 -16.95 3.83 10.34
CA THR A 56 -15.51 3.53 10.43
C THR A 56 -15.23 2.04 10.67
N GLU A 57 -16.05 1.38 11.49
CA GLU A 57 -15.96 -0.06 11.72
C GLU A 57 -16.31 -0.87 10.47
N ILE A 58 -17.37 -0.46 9.75
CA ILE A 58 -17.73 -1.09 8.48
C ILE A 58 -16.60 -1.00 7.45
N VAL A 59 -15.93 0.15 7.34
CA VAL A 59 -14.75 0.31 6.46
C VAL A 59 -13.64 -0.65 6.89
N ALA A 60 -13.25 -0.64 8.17
CA ALA A 60 -12.19 -1.49 8.72
C ALA A 60 -12.45 -2.98 8.47
N LEU A 61 -13.66 -3.47 8.79
CA LEU A 61 -14.02 -4.87 8.63
C LEU A 61 -14.14 -5.29 7.17
N ASN A 62 -14.57 -4.40 6.27
CA ASN A 62 -14.54 -4.67 4.83
C ASN A 62 -13.11 -4.81 4.29
N LEU A 63 -12.18 -3.97 4.78
CA LEU A 63 -10.77 -4.07 4.41
C LEU A 63 -10.13 -5.36 4.94
N ILE A 64 -10.43 -5.77 6.17
CA ILE A 64 -9.98 -7.03 6.77
C ILE A 64 -10.55 -8.25 6.02
N ASN A 65 -11.76 -8.11 5.47
CA ASN A 65 -12.41 -9.10 4.60
C ASN A 65 -12.44 -10.53 5.19
N GLY A 66 -12.70 -10.64 6.49
CA GLY A 66 -12.80 -11.94 7.18
C GLY A 66 -11.46 -12.62 7.49
N ASP A 67 -10.32 -11.97 7.28
CA ASP A 67 -9.02 -12.49 7.70
C ASP A 67 -8.97 -12.61 9.23
N ARG A 68 -8.95 -13.85 9.72
CA ARG A 68 -8.94 -14.17 11.16
C ARG A 68 -7.67 -13.70 11.86
N ARG A 69 -6.52 -13.72 11.18
CA ARG A 69 -5.23 -13.28 11.74
C ARG A 69 -5.26 -11.77 11.94
N LEU A 70 -5.65 -11.01 10.93
CA LEU A 70 -5.76 -9.55 11.01
C LEU A 70 -6.80 -9.10 12.04
N THR A 71 -7.94 -9.79 12.09
CA THR A 71 -8.98 -9.51 13.10
C THR A 71 -8.44 -9.75 14.51
N LYS A 72 -7.74 -10.86 14.73
CA LYS A 72 -7.13 -11.17 16.03
C LYS A 72 -6.09 -10.12 16.41
N MET A 73 -5.19 -9.75 15.51
CA MET A 73 -4.18 -8.71 15.75
C MET A 73 -4.83 -7.38 16.13
N LEU A 74 -5.84 -6.92 15.37
CA LEU A 74 -6.54 -5.69 15.69
C LEU A 74 -7.13 -5.70 17.11
N LEU A 75 -7.73 -6.80 17.52
CA LEU A 75 -8.35 -6.94 18.84
C LEU A 75 -7.34 -7.09 19.98
N SER A 76 -6.21 -7.78 19.76
CA SER A 76 -5.22 -8.04 20.81
C SER A 76 -4.14 -6.97 20.93
N GLU A 77 -3.76 -6.33 19.82
CA GLU A 77 -2.67 -5.37 19.74
C GLU A 77 -3.18 -3.93 19.55
N GLY A 78 -4.45 -3.76 19.18
CA GLY A 78 -5.05 -2.46 18.93
C GLY A 78 -4.82 -1.93 17.52
N SER A 79 -4.07 -2.64 16.68
CA SER A 79 -3.85 -2.30 15.26
C SER A 79 -3.53 -3.50 14.39
N CYS A 80 -3.70 -3.38 13.08
CA CYS A 80 -3.17 -4.31 12.10
C CYS A 80 -2.82 -3.62 10.77
N ASP A 81 -1.83 -4.18 10.07
CA ASP A 81 -1.39 -3.74 8.75
C ASP A 81 -1.76 -4.76 7.67
N LEU A 82 -2.21 -4.28 6.52
CA LEU A 82 -2.54 -5.10 5.35
C LEU A 82 -2.29 -4.35 4.04
N SER A 83 -2.33 -5.08 2.91
CA SER A 83 -2.40 -4.47 1.57
C SER A 83 -3.81 -4.49 1.04
N TYR A 84 -4.20 -3.41 0.35
CA TYR A 84 -5.45 -3.33 -0.39
C TYR A 84 -5.19 -2.97 -1.85
N GLN A 85 -5.85 -3.65 -2.79
CA GLN A 85 -5.76 -3.34 -4.21
C GLN A 85 -7.10 -2.82 -4.71
N LEU A 86 -7.12 -1.54 -5.10
CA LEU A 86 -8.24 -0.94 -5.81
C LEU A 86 -8.04 -1.19 -7.31
N ALA A 87 -8.87 -2.08 -7.85
CA ALA A 87 -8.72 -2.59 -9.22
C ALA A 87 -8.54 -1.46 -10.25
N GLY A 88 -7.45 -1.54 -11.03
CA GLY A 88 -7.15 -0.60 -12.10
C GLY A 88 -6.73 0.81 -11.68
N LYS A 89 -6.71 1.14 -10.37
CA LYS A 89 -6.39 2.50 -9.90
C LYS A 89 -5.14 2.56 -9.03
N ALA A 90 -5.12 1.83 -7.92
CA ALA A 90 -4.05 1.97 -6.93
C ALA A 90 -3.90 0.73 -6.06
N ARG A 91 -2.72 0.59 -5.46
CA ARG A 91 -2.49 -0.30 -4.32
C ARG A 91 -2.26 0.56 -3.09
N PHE A 92 -2.61 0.02 -1.93
CA PHE A 92 -2.47 0.72 -0.67
C PHE A 92 -1.81 -0.18 0.37
N ARG A 93 -0.99 0.43 1.22
CA ARG A 93 -0.69 -0.08 2.53
C ARG A 93 -1.72 0.50 3.50
N VAL A 94 -2.48 -0.37 4.14
CA VAL A 94 -3.55 -0.01 5.04
C VAL A 94 -3.10 -0.30 6.46
N ASN A 95 -3.24 0.69 7.32
CA ASN A 95 -3.13 0.52 8.76
C ASN A 95 -4.52 0.80 9.37
N ILE A 96 -5.02 -0.17 10.13
CA ILE A 96 -6.27 -0.04 10.89
C ILE A 96 -5.89 -0.07 12.36
N PHE A 97 -6.39 0.88 13.14
CA PHE A 97 -6.04 0.98 14.56
C PHE A 97 -7.19 1.50 15.40
N SER A 98 -7.17 1.21 16.70
CA SER A 98 -8.12 1.72 17.67
C SER A 98 -7.62 3.02 18.29
N GLN A 99 -8.44 4.06 18.24
CA GLN A 99 -8.22 5.33 18.89
C GLN A 99 -9.44 5.70 19.73
N LYS A 100 -9.26 5.89 21.05
CA LYS A 100 -10.34 6.28 21.98
C LYS A 100 -11.59 5.38 21.91
N GLY A 101 -11.41 4.09 21.63
CA GLY A 101 -12.50 3.12 21.51
C GLY A 101 -13.21 3.10 20.15
N HIS A 102 -12.72 3.86 19.17
CA HIS A 102 -13.21 3.82 17.79
C HIS A 102 -12.12 3.31 16.84
N LEU A 103 -12.52 2.76 15.70
CA LEU A 103 -11.58 2.34 14.68
C LEU A 103 -11.27 3.50 13.73
N SER A 104 -10.01 3.62 13.36
CA SER A 104 -9.51 4.57 12.37
C SER A 104 -8.69 3.81 11.34
N THR A 105 -8.75 4.28 10.10
CA THR A 105 -8.08 3.65 8.96
C THR A 105 -7.27 4.69 8.20
N VAL A 106 -5.99 4.39 7.96
CA VAL A 106 -5.12 5.15 7.08
C VAL A 106 -4.67 4.24 5.93
N MET A 107 -4.86 4.68 4.69
CA MET A 107 -4.45 3.96 3.49
C MET A 107 -3.43 4.78 2.73
N ARG A 108 -2.16 4.39 2.78
CA ARG A 108 -1.08 5.02 2.01
C ARG A 108 -1.02 4.44 0.62
N GLN A 109 -1.07 5.27 -0.41
CA GLN A 109 -0.90 4.81 -1.78
C GLN A 109 0.51 4.23 -1.97
N LEU A 110 0.57 3.04 -2.56
CA LEU A 110 1.81 2.36 -2.96
C LEU A 110 2.08 2.62 -4.43
N ALA A 111 3.37 2.71 -4.77
CA ALA A 111 3.80 2.86 -6.15
C ALA A 111 3.33 1.65 -6.99
N THR A 112 2.66 1.94 -8.10
CA THR A 112 2.10 0.90 -8.99
C THR A 112 3.12 0.40 -10.01
N ARG A 113 4.11 1.22 -10.35
CA ARG A 113 5.16 0.91 -11.31
C ARG A 113 6.49 0.72 -10.59
N VAL A 114 7.14 -0.41 -10.84
CA VAL A 114 8.54 -0.63 -10.45
C VAL A 114 9.44 0.18 -11.39
N PRO A 115 10.26 1.12 -10.89
CA PRO A 115 11.19 1.86 -11.74
C PRO A 115 12.35 0.96 -12.18
N THR A 116 12.98 1.29 -13.32
CA THR A 116 14.20 0.60 -13.76
C THR A 116 15.44 1.16 -13.06
N ILE A 117 16.54 0.40 -13.10
CA ILE A 117 17.84 0.84 -12.59
C ILE A 117 18.29 2.15 -13.27
N ASP A 118 18.00 2.30 -14.57
CA ASP A 118 18.37 3.48 -15.36
C ASP A 118 17.53 4.70 -14.99
N GLU A 119 16.21 4.54 -14.82
CA GLU A 119 15.31 5.62 -14.42
C GLU A 119 15.70 6.20 -13.06
N MET A 120 16.11 5.32 -12.14
CA MET A 120 16.62 5.71 -10.83
C MET A 120 18.06 6.22 -10.84
N ARG A 121 18.77 6.11 -11.98
CA ARG A 121 20.20 6.44 -12.12
C ARG A 121 21.06 5.75 -11.07
N LEU A 122 20.73 4.49 -10.75
CA LEU A 122 21.48 3.73 -9.74
C LEU A 122 22.90 3.43 -10.23
N PRO A 123 23.91 3.41 -9.34
CA PRO A 123 25.29 3.11 -9.71
C PRO A 123 25.44 1.75 -10.41
N PRO A 124 26.48 1.56 -11.25
CA PRO A 124 26.72 0.30 -11.95
C PRO A 124 26.81 -0.95 -11.05
N ALA A 125 27.11 -0.76 -9.76
CA ALA A 125 27.09 -1.83 -8.77
C ALA A 125 25.73 -2.57 -8.69
N PHE A 126 24.60 -1.87 -8.88
CA PHE A 126 23.27 -2.49 -8.84
C PHE A 126 23.04 -3.49 -9.98
N ARG A 127 23.58 -3.24 -11.18
CA ARG A 127 23.55 -4.23 -12.28
C ARG A 127 24.50 -5.40 -12.04
N LYS A 128 25.62 -5.18 -11.34
CA LYS A 128 26.51 -6.30 -10.96
C LYS A 128 25.81 -7.26 -10.01
N MET A 129 25.04 -6.73 -9.04
CA MET A 129 24.22 -7.53 -8.12
C MET A 129 23.28 -8.50 -8.85
N THR A 130 22.68 -8.08 -9.97
CA THR A 130 21.77 -8.96 -10.73
C THR A 130 22.48 -10.08 -11.45
N GLN A 131 23.80 -10.04 -11.61
CA GLN A 131 24.62 -11.07 -12.26
C GLN A 131 25.06 -12.17 -11.29
N GLU A 132 25.09 -11.87 -9.99
CA GLU A 132 25.48 -12.83 -8.95
C GLU A 132 24.60 -14.08 -9.02
N ARG A 133 25.23 -15.25 -8.82
CA ARG A 133 24.55 -16.55 -8.83
C ARG A 133 24.12 -16.98 -7.44
N ASN A 134 24.96 -16.73 -6.45
CA ASN A 134 24.75 -17.10 -5.05
C ASN A 134 25.36 -16.02 -4.16
N GLY A 135 24.83 -15.84 -2.96
CA GLY A 135 25.35 -14.89 -1.98
C GLY A 135 24.24 -14.16 -1.25
N ILE A 136 24.64 -13.11 -0.51
CA ILE A 136 23.73 -12.26 0.24
C ILE A 136 24.02 -10.81 -0.16
N ILE A 137 22.97 -10.08 -0.53
CA ILE A 137 23.01 -8.63 -0.79
C ILE A 137 22.19 -7.96 0.32
N LEU A 138 22.80 -7.02 1.03
CA LEU A 138 22.15 -6.26 2.09
C LEU A 138 21.90 -4.83 1.63
N VAL A 139 20.62 -4.44 1.53
CA VAL A 139 20.21 -3.07 1.23
C VAL A 139 19.79 -2.40 2.54
N THR A 140 20.55 -1.40 2.99
CA THR A 140 20.35 -0.74 4.28
C THR A 140 20.10 0.76 4.12
N GLY A 141 19.59 1.41 5.18
CA GLY A 141 19.22 2.83 5.17
C GLY A 141 18.00 3.14 6.03
N ALA A 142 17.80 4.41 6.35
CA ALA A 142 16.66 4.87 7.16
C ALA A 142 15.31 4.70 6.42
N THR A 143 14.21 4.82 7.16
CA THR A 143 12.86 4.81 6.55
C THR A 143 12.72 5.94 5.54
N GLY A 144 12.09 5.67 4.39
CA GLY A 144 11.88 6.66 3.34
C GLY A 144 13.08 6.93 2.41
N THR A 145 14.24 6.28 2.59
CA THR A 145 15.42 6.50 1.74
C THR A 145 15.41 5.70 0.42
N GLY A 146 14.27 5.11 0.03
CA GLY A 146 14.13 4.41 -1.26
C GLY A 146 14.66 2.97 -1.31
N LYS A 147 14.92 2.31 -0.16
CA LYS A 147 15.44 0.93 -0.12
C LYS A 147 14.60 -0.06 -0.92
N SER A 148 13.29 -0.13 -0.60
CA SER A 148 12.36 -1.05 -1.26
C SER A 148 12.28 -0.75 -2.76
N THR A 149 12.33 0.52 -3.14
CA THR A 149 12.33 0.97 -4.54
C THR A 149 13.59 0.51 -5.28
N SER A 150 14.78 0.68 -4.69
CA SER A 150 16.03 0.21 -5.29
C SER A 150 16.10 -1.31 -5.39
N LEU A 151 15.63 -2.03 -4.37
CA LEU A 151 15.56 -3.49 -4.40
C LEU A 151 14.57 -3.98 -5.47
N ALA A 152 13.41 -3.34 -5.57
CA ALA A 152 12.43 -3.64 -6.62
C ALA A 152 13.03 -3.42 -8.03
N ALA A 153 13.81 -2.35 -8.25
CA ALA A 153 14.48 -2.13 -9.54
C ALA A 153 15.45 -3.27 -9.91
N VAL A 154 16.25 -3.74 -8.94
CA VAL A 154 17.17 -4.89 -9.09
C VAL A 154 16.41 -6.17 -9.40
N LEU A 155 15.36 -6.45 -8.61
CA LEU A 155 14.51 -7.62 -8.79
C LEU A 155 13.76 -7.61 -10.13
N ASN A 156 13.35 -6.44 -10.61
CA ASN A 156 12.72 -6.30 -11.92
C ASN A 156 13.71 -6.59 -13.06
N GLU A 157 14.98 -6.17 -12.95
CA GLU A 157 16.00 -6.53 -13.94
C GLU A 157 16.29 -8.04 -13.96
N ILE A 158 16.34 -8.69 -12.78
CA ILE A 158 16.42 -10.17 -12.69
C ILE A 158 15.22 -10.81 -13.40
N ASN A 159 14.01 -10.31 -13.14
CA ASN A 159 12.78 -10.81 -13.71
C ASN A 159 12.74 -10.70 -15.25
N GLU A 160 13.33 -9.65 -15.81
CA GLU A 160 13.44 -9.46 -17.27
C GLU A 160 14.51 -10.37 -17.90
N MET A 161 15.64 -10.56 -17.22
CA MET A 161 16.84 -11.14 -17.83
C MET A 161 17.05 -12.63 -17.56
N LYS A 162 16.54 -13.16 -16.43
CA LYS A 162 16.80 -14.53 -15.98
C LYS A 162 15.53 -15.37 -15.95
N SER A 163 15.68 -16.68 -16.20
CA SER A 163 14.62 -17.68 -16.01
C SER A 163 14.88 -18.41 -14.69
N VAL A 164 14.48 -17.78 -13.60
CA VAL A 164 14.67 -18.28 -12.22
C VAL A 164 13.39 -18.12 -11.42
N HIS A 165 13.30 -18.78 -10.28
CA HIS A 165 12.22 -18.61 -9.32
C HIS A 165 12.62 -17.56 -8.27
N VAL A 166 11.83 -16.52 -8.13
CA VAL A 166 12.02 -15.46 -7.13
C VAL A 166 10.86 -15.51 -6.14
N VAL A 167 11.18 -15.53 -4.85
CA VAL A 167 10.21 -15.51 -3.75
C VAL A 167 10.46 -14.27 -2.91
N THR A 168 9.40 -13.50 -2.65
CA THR A 168 9.45 -12.35 -1.74
C THR A 168 8.64 -12.61 -0.49
N LEU A 169 9.21 -12.26 0.67
CA LEU A 169 8.53 -12.32 1.96
C LEU A 169 8.53 -10.91 2.54
N GLU A 170 7.38 -10.23 2.41
CA GLU A 170 7.20 -8.83 2.79
C GLU A 170 6.00 -8.69 3.74
N ASP A 171 6.05 -7.68 4.60
CA ASP A 171 4.97 -7.35 5.54
C ASP A 171 4.71 -5.84 5.55
N PRO A 172 3.81 -5.32 4.69
CA PRO A 172 3.16 -6.00 3.57
C PRO A 172 3.90 -5.79 2.24
N VAL A 173 3.39 -6.38 1.16
CA VAL A 173 4.00 -6.30 -0.19
C VAL A 173 4.00 -4.87 -0.73
N GLU A 174 5.17 -4.28 -0.90
CA GLU A 174 5.35 -2.90 -1.38
C GLU A 174 5.17 -2.83 -2.91
N TYR A 175 5.90 -3.65 -3.68
CA TYR A 175 5.86 -3.69 -5.14
C TYR A 175 5.34 -5.04 -5.65
N VAL A 176 4.50 -5.02 -6.69
CA VAL A 176 4.08 -6.24 -7.39
C VAL A 176 4.85 -6.35 -8.69
N HIS A 177 5.62 -7.42 -8.82
CA HIS A 177 6.30 -7.79 -10.05
C HIS A 177 5.37 -8.63 -10.93
N SER A 178 5.11 -8.19 -12.16
CA SER A 178 4.40 -9.02 -13.12
C SER A 178 5.25 -10.21 -13.56
N GLN A 179 4.61 -11.31 -13.93
CA GLN A 179 5.32 -12.47 -14.48
C GLN A 179 5.98 -12.09 -15.80
N LYS A 180 7.29 -12.33 -15.92
CA LYS A 180 8.07 -12.07 -17.15
C LYS A 180 8.88 -13.32 -17.49
N LYS A 181 10.22 -13.23 -17.46
CA LYS A 181 11.11 -14.35 -17.72
C LYS A 181 11.36 -15.18 -16.47
N SER A 182 11.45 -14.53 -15.31
CA SER A 182 11.43 -15.22 -14.02
C SER A 182 10.00 -15.52 -13.60
N THR A 183 9.85 -16.53 -12.75
CA THR A 183 8.61 -16.82 -12.03
C THR A 183 8.68 -16.14 -10.67
N PHE A 184 7.79 -15.18 -10.43
CA PHE A 184 7.71 -14.41 -9.18
C PHE A 184 6.59 -14.95 -8.29
N ASN A 185 6.86 -15.22 -7.02
CA ASN A 185 5.87 -15.65 -6.04
C ASN A 185 5.95 -14.82 -4.76
#